data_AF-A0A2K3PK11-F1
#
_entry.id   AF-A0A2K3PK11-F1
#
_cell.length_a   1.000
_cell.length_b   1.000
_cell.length_c   1.000
_cell.angle_alpha   90.00
_cell.angle_beta   90.00
_cell.angle_gamma   90.00
#
_symmetry.space_group_name_H-M   'P 1'
#
loop_
_entity.id
_entity.type
_entity.pdbx_description
1 polymer ?
#
loop_
_entity_poly.entity_id
_entity_poly.type
_entity_poly.pdbx_seq_one_letter_code
_entity_poly.pdbx_strand_id
1 'polypeptide(L)'
;VPELPRVDLFVTTADPVLEPPTITVNTVLSLLALDYPVNKLACYVSDDGCSVFTFYGLLEASKFAKFWVPFCKKYNIQVRAPFRYFSEVTKSEDSQQFKQEWILMKDMYDNLCQKIEDVTRNPSSFQFEGEFAVFLNTEKRNHPSIIKVILDGLSDGLPHLIYVSREKRPKYEHNYKGGAMNVLTRVSGLMTNAPFMLNVDCDMFVNNPKIIQHAICILVDSKNGKDVAFVQCFQQFYDGIKDDPFGNQWVAAFEYIIRGMAGLQGPHYCGTNTIHRRYAIYGKISGDPEFNREMGWVYGSITEDVPTGLNIHRKGWRSEPITPDPTAFMGCAPGGLLTTMVQQKRWGSGLTVVFFSKHSPVMGILFVSYAALVAYCIITNTNIFPKGLGLWIPLTLFGIYTIHTLQEYLSKGLSIRCWWNNQRMITMRSTSVWFIGFLSAMVKLLGISDTVFEVTQKENPTSGAAAGDDANAGRFTFDESPNFVIGTTILLVQLTALVVKILGVQLEAHSGNGCGIGCSKPTRSEPEPTSGPRRSEPKLAASEAQTF
;
A
#
# COMPACT_ATOMS: atom_id res chain seq x y z
N VAL A 1 34.28 9.15 -5.44
CA VAL A 1 33.34 8.91 -6.57
C VAL A 1 33.49 7.52 -7.23
N PRO A 2 34.67 6.85 -7.32
CA PRO A 2 34.76 5.50 -7.92
C PRO A 2 33.96 4.40 -7.21
N GLU A 3 33.63 4.58 -5.93
CA GLU A 3 33.15 3.51 -5.04
C GLU A 3 31.61 3.33 -4.98
N LEU A 4 30.84 4.15 -5.69
CA LEU A 4 29.37 4.03 -5.64
C LEU A 4 28.87 2.86 -6.52
N PRO A 5 27.99 1.98 -5.99
CA PRO A 5 27.42 0.86 -6.74
C PRO A 5 26.45 1.34 -7.82
N ARG A 6 26.23 0.52 -8.86
CA ARG A 6 25.15 0.78 -9.83
C ARG A 6 23.79 0.53 -9.18
N VAL A 7 22.76 1.25 -9.65
CA VAL A 7 21.37 1.08 -9.21
C VAL A 7 20.46 1.11 -10.44
N ASP A 8 19.66 0.07 -10.62
CA ASP A 8 18.60 0.06 -11.62
C ASP A 8 17.30 0.63 -11.02
N LEU A 9 16.60 1.47 -11.75
CA LEU A 9 15.36 2.13 -11.33
C LEU A 9 14.20 1.53 -12.12
N PHE A 10 13.25 0.87 -11.46
CA PHE A 10 12.12 0.21 -12.10
C PHE A 10 10.86 1.04 -11.89
N VAL A 11 10.18 1.32 -13.00
CA VAL A 11 8.87 1.96 -13.04
C VAL A 11 7.89 1.02 -13.72
N THR A 12 6.76 0.71 -13.09
CA THR A 12 5.71 -0.13 -13.69
C THR A 12 4.46 0.68 -13.97
N THR A 13 3.89 0.52 -15.16
CA THR A 13 2.57 1.02 -15.54
C THR A 13 1.76 -0.09 -16.20
N ALA A 14 0.46 -0.13 -15.94
CA ALA A 14 -0.42 -1.23 -16.33
C ALA A 14 -1.48 -0.83 -17.36
N ASP A 15 -1.93 0.42 -17.37
CA ASP A 15 -3.02 0.86 -18.22
C ASP A 15 -2.90 2.35 -18.58
N PRO A 16 -2.71 2.71 -19.86
CA PRO A 16 -2.50 4.11 -20.27
C PRO A 16 -3.75 5.01 -20.13
N VAL A 17 -4.93 4.44 -19.93
CA VAL A 17 -6.17 5.20 -19.72
C VAL A 17 -6.32 5.53 -18.24
N LEU A 18 -6.11 4.53 -17.36
CA LEU A 18 -6.22 4.71 -15.91
C LEU A 18 -4.97 5.36 -15.30
N GLU A 19 -3.82 5.21 -15.96
CA GLU A 19 -2.53 5.80 -15.63
C GLU A 19 -2.02 6.55 -16.87
N PRO A 20 -2.50 7.78 -17.12
CA PRO A 20 -2.12 8.57 -18.28
C PRO A 20 -0.59 8.66 -18.47
N PRO A 21 -0.08 8.64 -19.73
CA PRO A 21 1.36 8.69 -19.99
C PRO A 21 2.09 9.84 -19.28
N THR A 22 1.43 10.98 -19.09
CA THR A 22 1.95 12.16 -18.38
C THR A 22 2.36 11.85 -16.93
N ILE A 23 1.63 10.96 -16.24
CA ILE A 23 1.96 10.53 -14.86
C ILE A 23 3.29 9.77 -14.88
N THR A 24 3.39 8.75 -15.73
CA THR A 24 4.60 7.94 -15.90
C THR A 24 5.81 8.79 -16.31
N VAL A 25 5.61 9.73 -17.23
CA VAL A 25 6.65 10.66 -17.69
C VAL A 25 7.20 11.51 -16.55
N ASN A 26 6.33 12.08 -15.71
CA ASN A 26 6.76 12.88 -14.56
C ASN A 26 7.58 12.08 -13.55
N THR A 27 7.16 10.85 -13.28
CA THR A 27 7.91 9.91 -12.44
C THR A 27 9.29 9.62 -13.03
N VAL A 28 9.36 9.29 -14.31
CA VAL A 28 10.64 9.02 -15.01
C VAL A 28 11.55 10.25 -15.01
N LEU A 29 11.03 11.44 -15.32
CA LEU A 29 11.80 12.69 -15.28
C LEU A 29 12.38 12.96 -13.89
N SER A 30 11.61 12.67 -12.84
CA SER A 30 12.09 12.82 -11.45
C SER A 30 13.23 11.85 -11.12
N LEU A 31 13.17 10.62 -11.63
CA LEU A 31 14.19 9.59 -11.44
C LEU A 31 15.47 9.89 -12.23
N LEU A 32 15.36 10.36 -13.46
CA LEU A 32 16.53 10.75 -14.27
C LEU A 32 17.30 11.94 -13.67
N ALA A 33 16.64 12.75 -12.84
CA ALA A 33 17.23 13.91 -12.16
C ALA A 33 17.72 13.63 -10.72
N LEU A 34 17.88 12.36 -10.34
CA LEU A 34 18.48 11.97 -9.06
C LEU A 34 19.93 12.49 -8.90
N ASP A 35 20.31 12.80 -7.66
CA ASP A 35 21.68 13.20 -7.32
C ASP A 35 22.57 11.96 -7.16
N TYR A 36 22.89 11.34 -8.29
CA TYR A 36 23.76 10.16 -8.37
C TYR A 36 24.56 10.21 -9.68
N PRO A 37 25.74 9.56 -9.76
CA PRO A 37 26.50 9.50 -11.01
C PRO A 37 25.66 8.91 -12.16
N VAL A 38 25.55 9.64 -13.27
CA VAL A 38 24.68 9.28 -14.40
C VAL A 38 25.02 7.91 -14.99
N ASN A 39 26.31 7.55 -15.03
CA ASN A 39 26.81 6.26 -15.50
C ASN A 39 26.57 5.09 -14.53
N LYS A 40 25.93 5.35 -13.38
CA LYS A 40 25.59 4.35 -12.37
C LYS A 40 24.07 4.12 -12.24
N LEU A 41 23.26 4.91 -12.96
CA LEU A 41 21.81 4.77 -12.97
C LEU A 41 21.33 4.25 -14.33
N ALA A 42 20.34 3.36 -14.29
CA ALA A 42 19.59 2.95 -15.46
C ALA A 42 18.11 2.83 -15.10
N CYS A 43 17.25 3.57 -15.79
CA CYS A 43 15.82 3.58 -15.60
C CYS A 43 15.15 2.62 -16.59
N TYR A 44 14.35 1.68 -16.08
CA TYR A 44 13.56 0.73 -16.83
C TYR A 44 12.08 0.99 -16.59
N VAL A 45 11.35 1.25 -17.66
CA VAL A 45 9.91 1.41 -17.62
C VAL A 45 9.26 0.16 -18.18
N SER A 46 8.57 -0.60 -17.33
CA SER A 46 7.75 -1.74 -17.75
C SER A 46 6.33 -1.27 -18.03
N ASP A 47 5.92 -1.41 -19.28
CA ASP A 47 4.58 -1.08 -19.75
C ASP A 47 3.80 -2.36 -20.04
N ASP A 48 2.92 -2.69 -19.10
CA ASP A 48 2.02 -3.82 -19.18
C ASP A 48 0.79 -3.53 -20.07
N GLY A 49 0.57 -2.27 -20.43
CA GLY A 49 -0.47 -1.86 -21.39
C GLY A 49 -0.05 -2.01 -22.85
N CYS A 50 1.26 -2.13 -23.13
CA CYS A 50 1.84 -2.07 -24.48
C CYS A 50 1.35 -0.83 -25.26
N SER A 51 1.38 0.32 -24.60
CA SER A 51 0.85 1.58 -25.10
C SER A 51 1.89 2.32 -25.93
N VAL A 52 1.58 2.54 -27.21
CA VAL A 52 2.37 3.42 -28.08
C VAL A 52 2.46 4.84 -27.52
N PHE A 53 1.42 5.32 -26.84
CA PHE A 53 1.40 6.66 -26.24
C PHE A 53 2.29 6.77 -25.01
N THR A 54 2.43 5.69 -24.23
CA THR A 54 3.40 5.63 -23.13
C THR A 54 4.82 5.68 -23.69
N PHE A 55 5.11 4.90 -24.74
CA PHE A 55 6.41 4.95 -25.41
C PHE A 55 6.71 6.32 -26.05
N TYR A 56 5.73 6.92 -26.74
CA TYR A 56 5.84 8.28 -27.30
C TYR A 56 6.12 9.32 -26.20
N GLY A 57 5.38 9.27 -25.09
CA GLY A 57 5.59 10.15 -23.95
C GLY A 57 7.01 10.04 -23.39
N LEU A 58 7.55 8.83 -23.27
CA LEU A 58 8.93 8.61 -22.82
C LEU A 58 9.96 9.15 -23.83
N LEU A 59 9.70 9.01 -25.14
CA LEU A 59 10.58 9.54 -26.17
C LEU A 59 10.63 11.08 -26.14
N GLU A 60 9.49 11.74 -26.07
CA GLU A 60 9.44 13.20 -25.94
C GLU A 60 10.01 13.67 -24.59
N ALA A 61 9.74 12.95 -23.51
CA ALA A 61 10.33 13.22 -22.20
C ALA A 61 11.86 13.11 -22.22
N SER A 62 12.42 12.17 -22.98
CA SER A 62 13.87 12.02 -23.09
C SER A 62 14.54 13.26 -23.72
N LYS A 63 13.86 13.91 -24.69
CA LYS A 63 14.31 15.17 -25.29
C LYS A 63 14.27 16.30 -24.26
N PHE A 64 13.20 16.39 -23.47
CA PHE A 64 13.06 17.38 -22.40
C PHE A 64 14.08 17.15 -21.26
N ALA A 65 14.37 15.89 -20.91
CA ALA A 65 15.29 15.51 -19.85
C ALA A 65 16.71 16.09 -20.05
N LYS A 66 17.14 16.24 -21.32
CA LYS A 66 18.43 16.87 -21.68
C LYS A 66 18.57 18.31 -21.20
N PHE A 67 17.46 19.00 -20.95
CA PHE A 67 17.42 20.36 -20.42
C PHE A 67 17.04 20.37 -18.92
N TRP A 68 16.05 19.55 -18.55
CA TRP A 68 15.55 19.47 -17.19
C TRP A 68 16.62 19.00 -16.19
N VAL A 69 17.37 17.94 -16.51
CA VAL A 69 18.35 17.36 -15.58
C VAL A 69 19.50 18.34 -15.29
N PRO A 70 20.12 19.00 -16.29
CA PRO A 70 21.11 20.05 -16.02
C PRO A 70 20.55 21.24 -15.24
N PHE A 71 19.33 21.72 -15.57
CA PHE A 71 18.67 22.80 -14.84
C PHE A 71 18.49 22.45 -13.35
N CYS A 72 17.97 21.25 -13.10
CA CYS A 72 17.82 20.66 -11.78
C CYS A 72 19.11 20.67 -10.98
N LYS A 73 20.22 20.25 -11.59
CA LYS A 73 21.54 20.19 -10.94
C LYS A 73 22.14 21.58 -10.73
N LYS A 74 22.05 22.46 -11.72
CA LYS A 74 22.57 23.84 -11.69
C LYS A 74 21.99 24.65 -10.54
N TYR A 75 20.68 24.54 -10.32
CA TYR A 75 19.97 25.31 -9.29
C TYR A 75 19.64 24.51 -8.03
N ASN A 76 20.18 23.29 -7.89
CA ASN A 76 19.94 22.41 -6.74
C ASN A 76 18.44 22.26 -6.37
N ILE A 77 17.59 22.15 -7.39
CA ILE A 77 16.14 22.00 -7.24
C ILE A 77 15.84 20.75 -6.38
N GLN A 78 15.02 20.86 -5.34
CA GLN A 78 14.71 19.69 -4.51
C GLN A 78 13.67 18.79 -5.20
N VAL A 79 12.51 19.35 -5.54
CA VAL A 79 11.42 18.61 -6.19
C VAL A 79 11.79 18.33 -7.65
N ARG A 80 12.09 17.06 -7.96
CA ARG A 80 12.55 16.66 -9.30
C ARG A 80 11.42 16.41 -10.30
N ALA A 81 10.17 16.40 -9.84
CA ALA A 81 9.00 16.26 -10.68
C ALA A 81 8.54 17.63 -11.21
N PRO A 82 8.61 17.88 -12.54
CA PRO A 82 8.30 19.18 -13.12
C PRO A 82 6.89 19.69 -12.79
N PHE A 83 5.88 18.82 -12.87
CA PHE A 83 4.49 19.21 -12.60
C PHE A 83 4.26 19.80 -11.21
N ARG A 84 5.00 19.32 -10.19
CA ARG A 84 4.95 19.86 -8.84
C ARG A 84 5.82 21.10 -8.70
N TYR A 85 7.03 21.03 -9.23
CA TYR A 85 7.96 22.15 -9.19
C TYR A 85 7.37 23.43 -9.80
N PHE A 86 6.70 23.33 -10.95
CA PHE A 86 6.09 24.47 -11.63
C PHE A 86 4.70 24.86 -11.09
N SER A 87 4.13 24.08 -10.17
CA SER A 87 2.89 24.45 -9.48
C SER A 87 3.12 25.46 -8.34
N GLU A 88 4.35 25.55 -7.84
CA GLU A 88 4.73 26.53 -6.81
C GLU A 88 5.10 27.88 -7.44
N VAL A 89 4.71 28.98 -6.79
CA VAL A 89 5.00 30.34 -7.25
C VAL A 89 6.48 30.65 -7.03
N THR A 90 7.15 31.20 -8.06
CA THR A 90 8.55 31.65 -7.95
C THR A 90 8.71 32.74 -6.90
N LYS A 91 9.81 32.70 -6.14
CA LYS A 91 10.07 33.67 -5.07
C LYS A 91 10.65 34.96 -5.67
N SER A 92 10.34 36.10 -5.06
CA SER A 92 10.79 37.41 -5.55
C SER A 92 12.31 37.56 -5.56
N GLU A 93 13.02 36.84 -4.68
CA GLU A 93 14.47 36.90 -4.46
C GLU A 93 15.34 36.23 -5.53
N ASP A 94 14.73 35.54 -6.51
CA ASP A 94 15.52 34.81 -7.52
C ASP A 94 16.21 35.74 -8.53
N SER A 95 17.40 35.34 -8.99
CA SER A 95 18.18 36.08 -9.99
C SER A 95 17.43 36.20 -11.32
N GLN A 96 17.71 37.27 -12.08
CA GLN A 96 17.05 37.49 -13.37
C GLN A 96 17.34 36.37 -14.38
N GLN A 97 18.57 35.83 -14.36
CA GLN A 97 18.94 34.68 -15.18
C GLN A 97 18.12 33.44 -14.82
N PHE A 98 17.96 33.14 -13.53
CA PHE A 98 17.13 32.02 -13.08
C PHE A 98 15.69 32.18 -13.55
N LYS A 99 15.10 33.38 -13.39
CA LYS A 99 13.73 33.65 -13.84
C LYS A 99 13.53 33.40 -15.33
N GLN A 100 14.48 33.80 -16.17
CA GLN A 100 14.44 33.54 -17.61
C GLN A 100 14.55 32.04 -17.94
N GLU A 101 15.52 31.34 -17.34
CA GLU A 101 15.69 29.89 -17.55
C GLU A 101 14.50 29.09 -17.00
N TRP A 102 13.89 29.55 -15.91
CA TRP A 102 12.69 28.96 -15.31
C TRP A 102 11.48 29.07 -16.24
N ILE A 103 11.22 30.25 -16.82
CA ILE A 103 10.12 30.45 -17.78
C ILE A 103 10.31 29.55 -18.99
N LEU A 104 11.53 29.54 -19.55
CA LEU A 104 11.85 28.65 -20.67
C LEU A 104 11.61 27.19 -20.33
N MET A 105 12.05 26.74 -19.16
CA MET A 105 11.87 25.35 -18.73
C MET A 105 10.40 24.99 -18.52
N LYS A 106 9.60 25.91 -17.97
CA LYS A 106 8.16 25.74 -17.81
C LYS A 106 7.46 25.64 -19.16
N ASP A 107 7.77 26.54 -20.10
CA ASP A 107 7.18 26.51 -21.45
C ASP A 107 7.51 25.21 -22.19
N MET A 108 8.75 24.71 -22.05
CA MET A 108 9.15 23.42 -22.61
C MET A 108 8.39 22.25 -21.98
N TYR A 109 8.16 22.29 -20.66
CA TYR A 109 7.38 21.28 -19.96
C TYR A 109 5.90 21.31 -20.34
N ASP A 110 5.30 22.50 -20.43
CA ASP A 110 3.91 22.69 -20.84
C ASP A 110 3.70 22.18 -22.28
N ASN A 111 4.65 22.44 -23.20
CA ASN A 111 4.65 21.90 -24.55
C ASN A 111 4.76 20.37 -24.58
N LEU A 112 5.63 19.77 -23.76
CA LEU A 112 5.72 18.31 -23.60
C LEU A 112 4.36 17.72 -23.20
N CYS A 113 3.70 18.31 -22.20
CA CYS A 113 2.39 17.85 -21.74
C CYS A 113 1.34 17.96 -22.84
N GLN A 114 1.28 19.11 -23.53
CA GLN A 114 0.34 19.34 -24.64
C GLN A 114 0.53 18.30 -25.76
N LYS A 115 1.76 18.04 -26.20
CA LYS A 115 2.04 17.02 -27.21
C LYS A 115 1.52 15.64 -26.82
N ILE A 116 1.73 15.24 -25.57
CA ILE A 116 1.26 13.94 -25.05
C ILE A 116 -0.27 13.92 -25.00
N GLU A 117 -0.90 14.99 -24.54
CA GLU A 117 -2.35 15.11 -24.48
C GLU A 117 -2.99 15.07 -25.87
N ASP A 118 -2.41 15.76 -26.85
CA ASP A 118 -2.92 15.85 -28.22
C ASP A 118 -2.95 14.48 -28.90
N VAL A 119 -1.86 13.70 -28.80
CA VAL A 119 -1.81 12.34 -29.37
C VAL A 119 -2.72 11.36 -28.62
N THR A 120 -2.93 11.57 -27.32
CA THR A 120 -3.80 10.71 -26.50
C THR A 120 -5.28 11.01 -26.76
N ARG A 121 -5.64 12.27 -27.03
CA ARG A 121 -7.02 12.70 -27.36
C ARG A 121 -7.43 12.32 -28.79
N ASN A 122 -6.48 12.27 -29.72
CA ASN A 122 -6.75 11.89 -31.11
C ASN A 122 -5.89 10.70 -31.57
N PRO A 123 -6.15 9.47 -31.10
CA PRO A 123 -5.34 8.29 -31.41
C PRO A 123 -5.27 7.95 -32.91
N SER A 124 -6.30 8.28 -33.68
CA SER A 124 -6.43 7.89 -35.09
C SER A 124 -5.52 8.66 -36.04
N SER A 125 -5.00 9.81 -35.61
CA SER A 125 -4.04 10.59 -36.39
C SER A 125 -2.58 10.14 -36.19
N PHE A 126 -2.33 9.21 -35.25
CA PHE A 126 -0.97 8.77 -34.92
C PHE A 126 -0.38 7.89 -36.02
N GLN A 127 0.81 8.24 -36.49
CA GLN A 127 1.51 7.50 -37.54
C GLN A 127 2.47 6.45 -36.94
N PHE A 128 2.28 5.19 -37.31
CA PHE A 128 3.09 4.06 -36.85
C PHE A 128 4.34 3.85 -37.73
N GLU A 129 5.18 4.87 -37.84
CA GLU A 129 6.40 4.83 -38.64
C GLU A 129 7.67 4.77 -37.77
N GLY A 130 8.78 4.33 -38.36
CA GLY A 130 10.10 4.29 -37.69
C GLY A 130 10.09 3.45 -36.41
N GLU A 131 10.44 4.07 -35.28
CA GLU A 131 10.51 3.40 -33.98
C GLU A 131 9.14 2.92 -33.46
N PHE A 132 8.05 3.49 -33.96
CA PHE A 132 6.67 3.17 -33.55
C PHE A 132 6.07 2.00 -34.33
N ALA A 133 6.68 1.58 -35.44
CA ALA A 133 6.16 0.50 -36.28
C ALA A 133 6.00 -0.83 -35.53
N VAL A 134 6.76 -1.03 -34.44
CA VAL A 134 6.66 -2.23 -33.59
C VAL A 134 5.35 -2.35 -32.82
N PHE A 135 4.60 -1.23 -32.68
CA PHE A 135 3.28 -1.19 -32.04
C PHE A 135 2.14 -1.39 -33.05
N LEU A 136 2.45 -1.53 -34.34
CA LEU A 136 1.44 -1.82 -35.34
C LEU A 136 0.86 -3.22 -35.09
N ASN A 137 -0.47 -3.31 -35.02
CA ASN A 137 -1.22 -4.55 -34.74
C ASN A 137 -0.90 -5.19 -33.37
N THR A 138 -0.43 -4.42 -32.38
CA THR A 138 -0.31 -4.92 -31.00
C THR A 138 -1.62 -4.75 -30.24
N GLU A 139 -2.01 -5.79 -29.49
CA GLU A 139 -3.14 -5.72 -28.56
C GLU A 139 -2.63 -5.89 -27.12
N LYS A 140 -3.30 -5.25 -26.15
CA LYS A 140 -2.92 -5.31 -24.71
C LYS A 140 -2.67 -6.72 -24.15
N ARG A 141 -3.33 -7.75 -24.70
CA ARG A 141 -3.20 -9.16 -24.25
C ARG A 141 -2.53 -10.07 -25.28
N ASN A 142 -2.14 -9.54 -26.44
CA ASN A 142 -1.52 -10.30 -27.52
C ASN A 142 -0.52 -9.43 -28.29
N HIS A 143 0.74 -9.52 -27.89
CA HIS A 143 1.83 -8.82 -28.56
C HIS A 143 3.17 -9.51 -28.20
N PRO A 144 4.17 -9.46 -29.10
CA PRO A 144 5.52 -9.92 -28.78
C PRO A 144 6.17 -8.99 -27.74
N SER A 145 7.30 -9.42 -27.17
CA SER A 145 8.10 -8.55 -26.31
C SER A 145 8.69 -7.39 -27.12
N ILE A 146 8.61 -6.18 -26.56
CA ILE A 146 9.19 -4.97 -27.14
C ILE A 146 10.20 -4.42 -26.13
N ILE A 147 11.45 -4.26 -26.54
CA ILE A 147 12.49 -3.63 -25.73
C ILE A 147 13.11 -2.51 -26.58
N LYS A 148 13.16 -1.30 -26.04
CA LYS A 148 13.72 -0.12 -26.71
C LYS A 148 14.61 0.65 -25.75
N VAL A 149 15.84 0.94 -26.18
CA VAL A 149 16.73 1.85 -25.45
C VAL A 149 16.49 3.26 -25.99
N ILE A 150 15.94 4.14 -25.16
CA ILE A 150 15.56 5.51 -25.52
C ILE A 150 16.74 6.47 -25.29
N LEU A 151 17.44 6.30 -24.16
CA LEU A 151 18.65 7.05 -23.83
C LEU A 151 19.80 6.08 -23.61
N ASP A 152 20.91 6.31 -24.32
CA ASP A 152 22.15 5.59 -24.11
C ASP A 152 23.08 6.44 -23.24
N GLY A 153 23.20 6.09 -21.95
CA GLY A 153 23.65 7.01 -20.91
C GLY A 153 25.08 7.52 -21.06
N LEU A 154 25.91 6.89 -21.91
CA LEU A 154 27.25 7.37 -22.25
C LEU A 154 27.23 8.48 -23.31
N SER A 155 26.40 8.35 -24.35
CA SER A 155 26.32 9.34 -25.42
C SER A 155 25.49 10.56 -25.03
N ASP A 156 24.44 10.35 -24.24
CA ASP A 156 23.45 11.40 -23.95
C ASP A 156 23.75 12.21 -22.68
N GLY A 157 24.74 11.81 -21.87
CA GLY A 157 25.07 12.48 -20.61
C GLY A 157 23.99 12.37 -19.52
N LEU A 158 23.02 11.47 -19.71
CA LEU A 158 21.89 11.18 -18.83
C LEU A 158 21.93 9.71 -18.37
N PRO A 159 21.18 9.30 -17.35
CA PRO A 159 20.99 7.87 -17.06
C PRO A 159 20.38 7.13 -18.25
N HIS A 160 20.67 5.83 -18.38
CA HIS A 160 19.99 5.02 -19.40
C HIS A 160 18.48 5.04 -19.18
N LEU A 161 17.71 5.07 -20.27
CA LEU A 161 16.26 4.93 -20.24
C LEU A 161 15.86 3.80 -21.18
N ILE A 162 15.29 2.72 -20.62
CA ILE A 162 14.89 1.52 -21.34
C ILE A 162 13.40 1.31 -21.18
N TYR A 163 12.68 1.24 -22.30
CA TYR A 163 11.30 0.81 -22.36
C TYR A 163 11.23 -0.71 -22.54
N VAL A 164 10.39 -1.36 -21.75
CA VAL A 164 10.15 -2.79 -21.79
C VAL A 164 8.64 -3.05 -21.79
N SER A 165 8.15 -3.73 -22.82
CA SER A 165 6.85 -4.37 -22.79
C SER A 165 7.06 -5.87 -22.96
N ARG A 166 6.64 -6.64 -21.96
CA ARG A 166 6.83 -8.10 -21.95
C ARG A 166 5.89 -8.79 -22.93
N GLU A 167 6.28 -9.93 -23.46
CA GLU A 167 5.38 -10.71 -24.32
C GLU A 167 4.11 -11.10 -23.56
N LYS A 168 2.95 -10.90 -24.21
CA LYS A 168 1.66 -11.35 -23.72
C LYS A 168 0.96 -12.17 -24.79
N ARG A 169 0.33 -13.26 -24.35
CA ARG A 169 -0.46 -14.17 -25.17
C ARG A 169 -1.76 -14.52 -24.45
N PRO A 170 -2.90 -14.64 -25.16
CA PRO A 170 -4.20 -14.87 -24.52
C PRO A 170 -4.29 -16.14 -23.67
N LYS A 171 -3.50 -17.17 -23.98
CA LYS A 171 -3.53 -18.48 -23.30
C LYS A 171 -2.67 -18.57 -22.05
N TYR A 172 -1.88 -17.53 -21.75
CA TYR A 172 -0.89 -17.55 -20.67
C TYR A 172 -1.28 -16.57 -19.58
N GLU A 173 -1.11 -16.97 -18.33
CA GLU A 173 -1.26 -16.08 -17.18
C GLU A 173 -0.01 -15.20 -17.01
N HIS A 174 -0.23 -13.91 -16.76
CA HIS A 174 0.84 -12.91 -16.75
C HIS A 174 1.22 -12.42 -15.35
N ASN A 175 0.49 -12.79 -14.28
CA ASN A 175 0.84 -12.43 -12.88
C ASN A 175 1.01 -10.91 -12.61
N TYR A 176 0.29 -10.05 -13.34
CA TYR A 176 0.23 -8.60 -13.13
C TYR A 176 1.61 -7.96 -12.85
N LYS A 177 1.71 -7.08 -11.85
CA LYS A 177 2.92 -6.36 -11.47
C LYS A 177 4.06 -7.29 -11.04
N GLY A 178 3.78 -8.36 -10.28
CA GLY A 178 4.80 -9.34 -9.89
C GLY A 178 5.50 -9.97 -11.10
N GLY A 179 4.75 -10.32 -12.15
CA GLY A 179 5.32 -10.83 -13.38
C GLY A 179 6.13 -9.78 -14.15
N ALA A 180 5.69 -8.52 -14.16
CA ALA A 180 6.41 -7.40 -14.77
C ALA A 180 7.76 -7.16 -14.06
N MET A 181 7.76 -7.13 -12.73
CA MET A 181 8.97 -6.97 -11.91
C MET A 181 9.97 -8.11 -12.12
N ASN A 182 9.49 -9.35 -12.24
CA ASN A 182 10.35 -10.49 -12.56
C ASN A 182 10.96 -10.40 -13.97
N VAL A 183 10.21 -9.90 -14.96
CA VAL A 183 10.76 -9.64 -16.31
C VAL A 183 11.81 -8.55 -16.25
N LEU A 184 11.52 -7.40 -15.61
CA LEU A 184 12.47 -6.30 -15.45
C LEU A 184 13.76 -6.75 -14.77
N THR A 185 13.65 -7.59 -13.75
CA THR A 185 14.80 -8.14 -13.03
C THR A 185 15.67 -9.00 -13.94
N ARG A 186 15.09 -9.79 -14.85
CA ARG A 186 15.87 -10.56 -15.83
C ARG A 186 16.49 -9.68 -16.90
N VAL A 187 15.72 -8.74 -17.47
CA VAL A 187 16.19 -7.84 -18.53
C VAL A 187 17.35 -6.96 -18.03
N SER A 188 17.16 -6.31 -16.88
CA SER A 188 18.22 -5.50 -16.25
C SER A 188 19.43 -6.34 -15.84
N GLY A 189 19.24 -7.58 -15.39
CA GLY A 189 20.33 -8.51 -15.07
C GLY A 189 21.23 -8.82 -16.27
N LEU A 190 20.68 -8.80 -17.48
CA LEU A 190 21.44 -8.99 -18.73
C LEU A 190 22.06 -7.68 -19.24
N MET A 191 21.38 -6.54 -19.07
CA MET A 191 21.80 -5.27 -19.66
C MET A 191 22.80 -4.49 -18.79
N THR A 192 22.49 -4.28 -17.52
CA THR A 192 23.27 -3.41 -16.62
C THR A 192 23.81 -4.14 -15.39
N ASN A 193 23.13 -5.22 -14.99
CA ASN A 193 23.45 -6.09 -13.86
C ASN A 193 23.77 -5.32 -12.57
N ALA A 194 22.96 -4.30 -12.24
CA ALA A 194 23.21 -3.49 -11.05
C ALA A 194 22.97 -4.30 -9.76
N PRO A 195 23.82 -4.21 -8.73
CA PRO A 195 23.62 -4.95 -7.48
C PRO A 195 22.38 -4.52 -6.68
N PHE A 196 21.84 -3.34 -6.96
CA PHE A 196 20.66 -2.79 -6.30
C PHE A 196 19.59 -2.37 -7.33
N MET A 197 18.33 -2.50 -6.94
CA MET A 197 17.17 -2.18 -7.77
C MET A 197 16.18 -1.36 -6.95
N LEU A 198 15.87 -0.14 -7.38
CA LEU A 198 14.77 0.65 -6.84
C LEU A 198 13.49 0.25 -7.57
N ASN A 199 12.41 -0.06 -6.83
CA ASN A 199 11.08 -0.18 -7.39
C ASN A 199 10.22 1.05 -7.06
N VAL A 200 9.56 1.62 -8.06
CA VAL A 200 8.68 2.79 -7.96
C VAL A 200 7.44 2.60 -8.83
N ASP A 201 6.27 2.97 -8.31
CA ASP A 201 5.03 3.01 -9.08
C ASP A 201 4.97 4.25 -9.97
N CYS A 202 4.23 4.18 -11.08
CA CYS A 202 4.15 5.29 -12.03
C CYS A 202 3.60 6.58 -11.43
N ASP A 203 2.85 6.54 -10.33
CA ASP A 203 2.26 7.69 -9.63
C ASP A 203 3.09 8.20 -8.43
N MET A 204 4.30 7.66 -8.25
CA MET A 204 5.25 8.10 -7.22
C MET A 204 6.45 8.79 -7.86
N PHE A 205 6.82 9.98 -7.38
CA PHE A 205 7.97 10.71 -7.87
C PHE A 205 9.01 10.99 -6.77
N VAL A 206 10.24 11.27 -7.19
CA VAL A 206 11.35 11.63 -6.30
C VAL A 206 11.17 13.04 -5.76
N ASN A 207 11.03 13.16 -4.45
CA ASN A 207 10.98 14.43 -3.75
C ASN A 207 12.31 14.81 -3.11
N ASN A 208 13.09 13.83 -2.65
CA ASN A 208 14.46 14.03 -2.18
C ASN A 208 15.46 13.43 -3.18
N PRO A 209 16.25 14.26 -3.88
CA PRO A 209 17.14 13.76 -4.92
C PRO A 209 18.32 12.93 -4.40
N LYS A 210 18.60 12.97 -3.10
CA LYS A 210 19.68 12.21 -2.46
C LYS A 210 19.23 10.84 -1.94
N ILE A 211 17.98 10.45 -2.18
CA ILE A 211 17.41 9.22 -1.60
C ILE A 211 18.23 7.96 -1.93
N ILE A 212 18.78 7.85 -3.14
CA ILE A 212 19.63 6.71 -3.51
C ILE A 212 20.90 6.69 -2.65
N GLN A 213 21.53 7.83 -2.41
CA GLN A 213 22.72 7.89 -1.56
C GLN A 213 22.40 7.44 -0.12
N HIS A 214 21.27 7.90 0.42
CA HIS A 214 20.83 7.53 1.76
C HIS A 214 20.53 6.02 1.88
N ALA A 215 19.81 5.45 0.92
CA ALA A 215 19.49 4.03 0.91
C ALA A 215 20.74 3.16 0.72
N ILE A 216 21.64 3.56 -0.20
CA ILE A 216 22.91 2.86 -0.42
C ILE A 216 23.79 2.91 0.81
N CYS A 217 23.84 4.02 1.55
CA CYS A 217 24.58 4.12 2.82
C CYS A 217 24.19 3.01 3.81
N ILE A 218 22.89 2.72 3.94
CA ILE A 218 22.39 1.63 4.79
C ILE A 218 22.78 0.26 4.22
N LEU A 219 22.56 0.05 2.92
CA LEU A 219 22.76 -1.26 2.27
C LEU A 219 24.24 -1.68 2.13
N VAL A 220 25.17 -0.72 2.10
CA VAL A 220 26.61 -1.01 1.99
C VAL A 220 27.33 -0.91 3.33
N ASP A 221 26.62 -0.62 4.43
CA ASP A 221 27.23 -0.59 5.75
C ASP A 221 27.92 -1.93 6.08
N SER A 222 29.20 -1.84 6.37
CA SER A 222 30.09 -2.98 6.62
C SER A 222 29.69 -3.80 7.85
N LYS A 223 29.03 -3.17 8.83
CA LYS A 223 28.61 -3.79 10.09
C LYS A 223 27.22 -4.39 9.98
N ASN A 224 26.22 -3.56 9.66
CA ASN A 224 24.81 -3.92 9.77
C ASN A 224 24.07 -3.93 8.41
N GLY A 225 24.72 -3.59 7.31
CA GLY A 225 24.07 -3.50 5.99
C GLY A 225 24.05 -4.82 5.22
N LYS A 226 24.94 -5.77 5.56
CA LYS A 226 25.13 -7.04 4.82
C LYS A 226 23.92 -7.97 4.88
N ASP A 227 23.17 -7.94 5.96
CA ASP A 227 21.96 -8.74 6.19
C ASP A 227 20.67 -7.98 5.82
N VAL A 228 20.79 -6.72 5.39
CA VAL A 228 19.67 -5.93 4.87
C VAL A 228 19.43 -6.29 3.40
N ALA A 229 18.26 -6.86 3.13
CA ALA A 229 17.80 -7.19 1.78
C ALA A 229 17.18 -6.00 1.06
N PHE A 230 16.45 -5.14 1.78
CA PHE A 230 15.83 -3.96 1.18
C PHE A 230 15.65 -2.81 2.16
N VAL A 231 15.63 -1.60 1.62
CA VAL A 231 15.31 -0.37 2.36
C VAL A 231 13.97 0.16 1.85
N GLN A 232 13.00 0.29 2.75
CA GLN A 232 11.65 0.76 2.46
C GLN A 232 11.54 2.26 2.77
N CYS A 233 11.17 3.06 1.78
CA CYS A 233 10.73 4.44 2.02
C CYS A 233 9.21 4.45 2.09
N PHE A 234 8.63 5.06 3.11
CA PHE A 234 7.19 5.10 3.24
C PHE A 234 6.55 6.07 2.26
N GLN A 235 5.42 5.64 1.70
CA GLN A 235 4.64 6.47 0.78
C GLN A 235 4.08 7.66 1.56
N GLN A 236 4.31 8.86 1.03
CA GLN A 236 3.61 10.05 1.46
C GLN A 236 2.88 10.63 0.27
N PHE A 237 1.72 11.23 0.54
CA PHE A 237 0.86 11.75 -0.50
C PHE A 237 0.85 13.27 -0.47
N TYR A 238 0.92 13.86 -1.65
CA TYR A 238 0.79 15.29 -1.82
C TYR A 238 -0.68 15.67 -2.02
N ASP A 239 -1.02 16.95 -1.86
CA ASP A 239 -2.40 17.47 -1.93
C ASP A 239 -3.40 16.70 -1.06
N GLY A 240 -2.93 16.21 0.09
CA GLY A 240 -3.77 15.53 1.05
C GLY A 240 -4.92 16.41 1.51
N ILE A 241 -6.15 15.92 1.41
CA ILE A 241 -7.33 16.63 1.88
C ILE A 241 -7.19 16.93 3.37
N LYS A 242 -7.50 18.18 3.76
CA LYS A 242 -7.46 18.62 5.16
C LYS A 242 -8.22 17.65 6.06
N ASP A 243 -7.59 17.28 7.18
CA ASP A 243 -8.12 16.33 8.17
C ASP A 243 -8.38 14.90 7.64
N ASP A 244 -7.89 14.55 6.44
CA ASP A 244 -7.93 13.21 5.84
C ASP A 244 -9.27 12.47 6.06
N PRO A 245 -10.40 12.96 5.47
CA PRO A 245 -11.71 12.39 5.68
C PRO A 245 -11.81 10.91 5.29
N PHE A 246 -10.91 10.43 4.43
CA PHE A 246 -10.87 9.05 3.93
C PHE A 246 -9.85 8.16 4.65
N GLY A 247 -8.99 8.69 5.52
CA GLY A 247 -8.00 7.91 6.26
C GLY A 247 -6.98 7.23 5.34
N ASN A 248 -6.54 7.93 4.30
CA ASN A 248 -5.68 7.42 3.23
C ASN A 248 -4.23 7.88 3.32
N GLN A 249 -3.90 8.80 4.21
CA GLN A 249 -2.53 9.29 4.32
C GLN A 249 -1.66 8.34 5.15
N TRP A 250 -2.25 7.49 6.01
CA TRP A 250 -1.58 6.46 6.83
C TRP A 250 -0.36 6.94 7.63
N VAL A 251 -0.24 8.26 7.87
CA VAL A 251 0.95 8.91 8.46
C VAL A 251 1.35 8.26 9.79
N ALA A 252 0.41 8.11 10.72
CA ALA A 252 0.69 7.52 12.04
C ALA A 252 1.12 6.05 11.96
N ALA A 253 0.54 5.27 11.04
CA ALA A 253 0.88 3.86 10.88
C ALA A 253 2.31 3.67 10.33
N PHE A 254 2.70 4.46 9.32
CA PHE A 254 4.07 4.44 8.81
C PHE A 254 5.07 4.86 9.87
N GLU A 255 4.73 5.88 10.67
CA GLU A 255 5.63 6.47 11.65
C GLU A 255 5.86 5.61 12.89
N TYR A 256 4.81 5.02 13.45
CA TYR A 256 4.90 4.31 14.73
C TYR A 256 4.97 2.80 14.54
N ILE A 257 4.01 2.24 13.80
CA ILE A 257 3.90 0.79 13.63
C ILE A 257 5.04 0.28 12.75
N ILE A 258 5.20 0.86 11.55
CA ILE A 258 6.09 0.29 10.55
C ILE A 258 7.56 0.64 10.83
N ARG A 259 7.86 1.83 11.39
CA ARG A 259 9.20 2.09 11.95
C ARG A 259 9.49 1.22 13.17
N GLY A 260 8.51 0.97 14.04
CA GLY A 260 8.67 0.09 15.19
C GLY A 260 9.13 -1.33 14.81
N MET A 261 8.68 -1.82 13.64
CA MET A 261 9.11 -3.12 13.10
C MET A 261 10.61 -3.20 12.79
N ALA A 262 11.31 -2.06 12.60
CA ALA A 262 12.76 -2.02 12.42
C ALA A 262 13.54 -2.58 13.61
N GLY A 263 12.97 -2.45 14.83
CA GLY A 263 13.57 -3.02 16.04
C GLY A 263 13.48 -4.55 16.12
N LEU A 264 12.76 -5.19 15.20
CA LEU A 264 12.62 -6.65 15.12
C LEU A 264 13.42 -7.16 13.90
N GLN A 265 12.75 -7.34 12.77
CA GLN A 265 13.35 -7.84 11.53
C GLN A 265 13.31 -6.81 10.39
N GLY A 266 12.59 -5.70 10.58
CA GLY A 266 12.38 -4.69 9.55
C GLY A 266 10.94 -4.60 9.04
N PRO A 267 10.62 -3.51 8.32
CA PRO A 267 9.31 -3.33 7.72
C PRO A 267 9.05 -4.35 6.60
N HIS A 268 7.79 -4.72 6.40
CA HIS A 268 7.40 -5.49 5.22
C HIS A 268 7.54 -4.62 3.96
N TYR A 269 7.64 -5.29 2.81
CA TYR A 269 7.71 -4.61 1.51
C TYR A 269 6.31 -4.11 1.10
N CYS A 270 6.20 -2.81 0.81
CA CYS A 270 4.93 -2.11 0.51
C CYS A 270 4.78 -1.76 -0.99
N GLY A 271 5.36 -2.57 -1.88
CA GLY A 271 5.07 -2.53 -3.32
C GLY A 271 5.70 -1.37 -4.11
N THR A 272 6.29 -0.37 -3.47
CA THR A 272 6.90 0.80 -4.13
C THR A 272 7.93 1.46 -3.22
N ASN A 273 8.66 2.46 -3.74
CA ASN A 273 9.68 3.24 -3.05
C ASN A 273 10.70 2.40 -2.26
N THR A 274 11.09 1.26 -2.82
CA THR A 274 11.92 0.28 -2.12
C THR A 274 13.18 -0.02 -2.90
N ILE A 275 14.33 0.08 -2.23
CA ILE A 275 15.62 -0.27 -2.81
C ILE A 275 15.96 -1.69 -2.36
N HIS A 276 15.93 -2.64 -3.29
CA HIS A 276 16.26 -4.04 -3.06
C HIS A 276 17.71 -4.35 -3.42
N ARG A 277 18.35 -5.20 -2.62
CA ARG A 277 19.53 -5.95 -3.02
C ARG A 277 19.12 -7.03 -4.02
N ARG A 278 19.68 -6.98 -5.23
CA ARG A 278 19.37 -7.93 -6.32
C ARG A 278 19.56 -9.39 -5.90
N TYR A 279 20.64 -9.67 -5.17
CA TYR A 279 20.93 -11.01 -4.67
C TYR A 279 19.84 -11.56 -3.72
N ALA A 280 19.21 -10.70 -2.90
CA ALA A 280 18.16 -11.14 -1.99
C ALA A 280 16.86 -11.53 -2.73
N ILE A 281 16.62 -10.93 -3.90
CA ILE A 281 15.49 -11.25 -4.78
C ILE A 281 15.73 -12.56 -5.52
N TYR A 282 16.91 -12.76 -6.11
CA TYR A 282 17.22 -14.02 -6.79
C TYR A 282 17.30 -15.19 -5.81
N GLY A 283 17.75 -14.97 -4.57
CA GLY A 283 18.05 -16.07 -3.66
C GLY A 283 19.26 -16.90 -4.12
N LYS A 284 19.65 -17.89 -3.32
CA LYS A 284 20.70 -18.84 -3.69
C LYS A 284 20.07 -19.92 -4.56
N ILE A 285 20.47 -20.05 -5.83
CA ILE A 285 20.05 -21.17 -6.66
C ILE A 285 20.40 -22.46 -5.92
N SER A 286 19.37 -23.24 -5.58
CA SER A 286 19.55 -24.52 -4.93
C SER A 286 19.29 -25.63 -5.95
N GLY A 287 19.76 -26.85 -5.67
CA GLY A 287 19.43 -28.01 -6.50
C GLY A 287 17.95 -28.43 -6.41
N ASP A 288 17.16 -27.79 -5.54
CA ASP A 288 15.75 -28.07 -5.34
C ASP A 288 14.86 -27.20 -6.27
N PRO A 289 14.10 -27.80 -7.20
CA PRO A 289 13.18 -27.10 -8.08
C PRO A 289 12.09 -26.31 -7.35
N GLU A 290 11.63 -26.74 -6.16
CA GLU A 290 10.60 -26.02 -5.39
C GLU A 290 11.16 -24.71 -4.82
N PHE A 291 12.38 -24.74 -4.28
CA PHE A 291 13.06 -23.53 -3.80
C PHE A 291 13.27 -22.51 -4.94
N ASN A 292 13.57 -23.00 -6.14
CA ASN A 292 13.75 -22.14 -7.31
C ASN A 292 12.44 -21.52 -7.83
N ARG A 293 11.27 -22.11 -7.53
CA ARG A 293 9.94 -21.52 -7.80
C ARG A 293 9.60 -20.35 -6.86
N GLU A 294 10.30 -20.23 -5.74
CA GLU A 294 10.15 -19.15 -4.75
C GLU A 294 11.20 -18.02 -4.93
N MET A 295 11.84 -17.93 -6.11
CA MET A 295 12.78 -16.87 -6.46
C MET A 295 12.08 -15.72 -7.20
N GLY A 296 12.51 -14.47 -6.96
CA GLY A 296 11.87 -13.28 -7.52
C GLY A 296 10.66 -12.78 -6.71
N TRP A 297 9.85 -11.93 -7.34
CA TRP A 297 8.54 -11.53 -6.83
C TRP A 297 7.59 -12.73 -6.85
N VAL A 298 6.96 -12.98 -5.71
CA VAL A 298 6.11 -14.16 -5.46
C VAL A 298 4.76 -13.98 -6.15
N TYR A 299 4.31 -15.01 -6.86
CA TYR A 299 3.00 -15.03 -7.53
C TYR A 299 1.88 -15.55 -6.64
N GLY A 300 0.64 -15.42 -7.11
CA GLY A 300 -0.55 -16.03 -6.48
C GLY A 300 -1.38 -15.09 -5.61
N SER A 301 -0.85 -13.92 -5.22
CA SER A 301 -1.61 -12.84 -4.57
C SER A 301 -1.68 -11.59 -5.46
N ILE A 302 -2.78 -10.85 -5.36
CA ILE A 302 -2.93 -9.51 -5.97
C ILE A 302 -2.15 -8.42 -5.22
N THR A 303 -1.65 -8.74 -4.03
CA THR A 303 -0.68 -7.95 -3.28
C THR A 303 0.61 -8.77 -3.24
N GLU A 304 1.34 -8.81 -4.35
CA GLU A 304 2.55 -9.64 -4.50
C GLU A 304 3.71 -9.16 -3.61
N ASP A 305 3.65 -7.90 -3.20
CA ASP A 305 4.62 -7.21 -2.38
C ASP A 305 4.77 -7.83 -0.99
N VAL A 306 3.67 -8.00 -0.26
CA VAL A 306 3.66 -8.60 1.08
C VAL A 306 4.27 -10.01 1.11
N PRO A 307 3.83 -11.00 0.29
CA PRO A 307 4.41 -12.33 0.29
C PRO A 307 5.87 -12.33 -0.21
N THR A 308 6.25 -11.41 -1.11
CA THR A 308 7.66 -11.25 -1.50
C THR A 308 8.51 -10.80 -0.32
N GLY A 309 8.08 -9.78 0.43
CA GLY A 309 8.76 -9.32 1.64
C GLY A 309 8.86 -10.40 2.71
N LEU A 310 7.75 -11.11 2.97
CA LEU A 310 7.73 -12.22 3.92
C LEU A 310 8.66 -13.38 3.51
N ASN A 311 8.72 -13.70 2.21
CA ASN A 311 9.64 -14.73 1.71
C ASN A 311 11.12 -14.33 1.92
N ILE A 312 11.45 -13.05 1.70
CA ILE A 312 12.78 -12.50 1.97
C ILE A 312 13.11 -12.62 3.47
N HIS A 313 12.20 -12.19 4.35
CA HIS A 313 12.37 -12.29 5.80
C HIS A 313 12.47 -13.73 6.29
N ARG A 314 11.65 -14.65 5.76
CA ARG A 314 11.72 -16.08 6.07
C ARG A 314 13.07 -16.70 5.73
N LYS A 315 13.77 -16.17 4.72
CA LYS A 315 15.14 -16.57 4.34
C LYS A 315 16.23 -15.98 5.26
N GLY A 316 15.85 -15.29 6.33
CA GLY A 316 16.76 -14.73 7.35
C GLY A 316 17.27 -13.33 7.04
N TRP A 317 16.81 -12.70 5.95
CA TRP A 317 17.16 -11.32 5.66
C TRP A 317 16.38 -10.34 6.54
N ARG A 318 16.97 -9.17 6.80
CA ARG A 318 16.32 -8.03 7.43
C ARG A 318 15.95 -6.97 6.40
N SER A 319 15.13 -6.03 6.79
CA SER A 319 14.86 -4.79 6.06
C SER A 319 14.99 -3.59 6.97
N GLU A 320 15.14 -2.41 6.38
CA GLU A 320 15.27 -1.15 7.13
C GLU A 320 14.30 -0.11 6.59
N PRO A 321 13.62 0.67 7.45
CA PRO A 321 12.89 1.84 7.00
C PRO A 321 13.85 3.01 6.77
N ILE A 322 13.49 3.91 5.85
CA ILE A 322 14.16 5.19 5.71
C ILE A 322 13.17 6.33 5.57
N THR A 323 13.39 7.39 6.33
CA THR A 323 12.54 8.57 6.37
C THR A 323 13.41 9.82 6.42
N PRO A 324 13.99 10.21 5.28
CA PRO A 324 14.81 11.40 5.21
C PRO A 324 13.96 12.66 5.36
N ASP A 325 14.61 13.75 5.74
CA ASP A 325 14.06 15.10 5.69
C ASP A 325 14.85 15.91 4.64
N PRO A 326 14.22 16.38 3.54
CA PRO A 326 12.82 16.22 3.17
C PRO A 326 12.46 14.78 2.74
N THR A 327 11.17 14.46 2.72
CA THR A 327 10.63 13.14 2.36
C THR A 327 11.18 12.63 1.03
N ALA A 328 11.50 11.34 0.98
CA ALA A 328 12.08 10.63 -0.15
C ALA A 328 11.24 10.71 -1.44
N PHE A 329 10.00 10.23 -1.36
CA PHE A 329 9.09 10.07 -2.48
C PHE A 329 7.73 10.64 -2.10
N MET A 330 7.04 11.21 -3.07
CA MET A 330 5.66 11.65 -2.92
C MET A 330 4.81 11.11 -4.07
N GLY A 331 3.54 10.85 -3.81
CA GLY A 331 2.61 10.41 -4.85
C GLY A 331 1.20 10.94 -4.65
N CYS A 332 0.30 10.52 -5.54
CA CYS A 332 -1.09 10.96 -5.51
C CYS A 332 -1.93 10.01 -4.64
N ALA A 333 -2.60 10.53 -3.60
CA ALA A 333 -3.59 9.75 -2.86
C ALA A 333 -4.88 9.62 -3.69
N PRO A 334 -5.66 8.53 -3.51
CA PRO A 334 -7.01 8.49 -4.06
C PRO A 334 -7.86 9.67 -3.56
N GLY A 335 -8.37 10.49 -4.48
CA GLY A 335 -9.13 11.71 -4.16
C GLY A 335 -10.59 11.46 -3.74
N GLY A 336 -11.11 10.23 -3.92
CA GLY A 336 -12.51 9.90 -3.70
C GLY A 336 -12.75 8.66 -2.83
N LEU A 337 -13.95 8.55 -2.26
CA LEU A 337 -14.35 7.40 -1.45
C LEU A 337 -14.34 6.11 -2.26
N LEU A 338 -14.91 6.11 -3.48
CA LEU A 338 -15.00 4.90 -4.29
C LEU A 338 -13.62 4.35 -4.67
N THR A 339 -12.71 5.20 -5.14
CA THR A 339 -11.34 4.81 -5.50
C THR A 339 -10.57 4.28 -4.29
N THR A 340 -10.77 4.90 -3.12
CA THR A 340 -10.28 4.41 -1.83
C THR A 340 -10.80 3.02 -1.49
N MET A 341 -12.12 2.81 -1.61
CA MET A 341 -12.79 1.56 -1.27
C MET A 341 -12.37 0.42 -2.19
N VAL A 342 -12.23 0.69 -3.49
CA VAL A 342 -11.68 -0.27 -4.46
C VAL A 342 -10.24 -0.65 -4.12
N GLN A 343 -9.39 0.31 -3.75
CA GLN A 343 -8.01 0.03 -3.31
C GLN A 343 -8.00 -0.86 -2.05
N GLN A 344 -8.80 -0.51 -1.05
CA GLN A 344 -8.87 -1.24 0.23
C GLN A 344 -9.46 -2.63 0.08
N LYS A 345 -10.41 -2.83 -0.85
CA LYS A 345 -10.91 -4.16 -1.23
C LYS A 345 -9.78 -5.04 -1.77
N ARG A 346 -8.91 -4.50 -2.64
CA ARG A 346 -7.77 -5.26 -3.18
C ARG A 346 -6.78 -5.63 -2.10
N TRP A 347 -6.45 -4.71 -1.20
CA TRP A 347 -5.59 -5.02 -0.06
C TRP A 347 -6.21 -6.11 0.82
N GLY A 348 -7.50 -5.99 1.16
CA GLY A 348 -8.22 -7.01 1.93
C GLY A 348 -8.23 -8.39 1.24
N SER A 349 -8.53 -8.46 -0.06
CA SER A 349 -8.50 -9.71 -0.83
C SER A 349 -7.10 -10.32 -0.94
N GLY A 350 -6.09 -9.52 -1.30
CA GLY A 350 -4.72 -9.99 -1.50
C GLY A 350 -4.09 -10.46 -0.20
N LEU A 351 -4.27 -9.69 0.87
CA LEU A 351 -3.90 -10.12 2.20
C LEU A 351 -4.64 -11.39 2.57
N THR A 352 -5.95 -11.52 2.33
CA THR A 352 -6.71 -12.75 2.63
C THR A 352 -6.13 -13.98 1.93
N VAL A 353 -5.69 -13.87 0.67
CA VAL A 353 -5.02 -15.00 -0.02
C VAL A 353 -3.67 -15.33 0.63
N VAL A 354 -2.87 -14.33 1.00
CA VAL A 354 -1.63 -14.52 1.78
C VAL A 354 -1.93 -15.17 3.13
N PHE A 355 -3.10 -14.90 3.68
CA PHE A 355 -3.56 -15.29 5.00
C PHE A 355 -4.16 -16.71 5.10
N PHE A 356 -4.66 -17.28 4.01
CA PHE A 356 -5.00 -18.72 3.93
C PHE A 356 -3.87 -19.56 3.34
N SER A 357 -2.73 -18.94 3.02
CA SER A 357 -1.45 -19.64 2.99
C SER A 357 -1.05 -20.04 4.43
N LYS A 358 0.08 -20.73 4.63
CA LYS A 358 0.47 -21.37 5.92
C LYS A 358 0.50 -20.47 7.19
N HIS A 359 0.12 -19.18 7.14
CA HIS A 359 0.15 -18.22 8.26
C HIS A 359 -1.05 -17.21 8.21
N SER A 360 -1.84 -17.11 9.31
CA SER A 360 -3.29 -16.74 9.35
C SER A 360 -3.68 -15.37 9.97
N PRO A 361 -4.93 -14.87 9.72
CA PRO A 361 -5.63 -13.92 10.57
C PRO A 361 -7.15 -14.17 10.68
N VAL A 362 -7.65 -13.94 11.89
CA VAL A 362 -9.06 -14.19 12.26
C VAL A 362 -9.85 -12.87 12.33
N MET A 363 -9.22 -11.73 12.02
CA MET A 363 -9.72 -10.40 12.38
C MET A 363 -10.94 -9.90 11.58
N GLY A 364 -11.05 -10.20 10.29
CA GLY A 364 -12.17 -9.69 9.45
C GLY A 364 -13.53 -10.26 9.88
N ILE A 365 -13.59 -11.55 10.18
CA ILE A 365 -14.79 -12.21 10.72
C ILE A 365 -15.11 -11.65 12.10
N LEU A 366 -14.11 -11.54 12.99
CA LEU A 366 -14.30 -11.05 14.35
C LEU A 366 -14.96 -9.66 14.38
N PHE A 367 -14.59 -8.74 13.48
CA PHE A 367 -15.18 -7.41 13.45
C PHE A 367 -16.66 -7.40 13.01
N VAL A 368 -17.01 -8.14 11.94
CA VAL A 368 -18.40 -8.22 11.48
C VAL A 368 -19.27 -8.98 12.48
N SER A 369 -18.77 -10.11 12.99
CA SER A 369 -19.45 -10.89 14.04
C SER A 369 -19.65 -10.06 15.30
N TYR A 370 -18.67 -9.26 15.73
CA TYR A 370 -18.81 -8.38 16.89
C TYR A 370 -19.84 -7.27 16.65
N ALA A 371 -19.84 -6.64 15.46
CA ALA A 371 -20.82 -5.60 15.13
C ALA A 371 -22.27 -6.13 15.07
N ALA A 372 -22.48 -7.35 14.57
CA ALA A 372 -23.77 -8.02 14.55
C ALA A 372 -24.20 -8.53 15.94
N LEU A 373 -23.25 -8.98 16.76
CA LEU A 373 -23.48 -9.47 18.12
C LEU A 373 -24.12 -8.39 18.99
N VAL A 374 -23.68 -7.13 18.88
CA VAL A 374 -24.28 -5.99 19.60
C VAL A 374 -25.76 -5.84 19.27
N ALA A 375 -26.14 -5.87 17.99
CA ALA A 375 -27.54 -5.77 17.58
C ALA A 375 -28.36 -6.98 18.06
N TYR A 376 -27.81 -8.20 17.93
CA TYR A 376 -28.44 -9.43 18.41
C TYR A 376 -28.72 -9.37 19.92
N CYS A 377 -27.75 -8.94 20.72
CA CYS A 377 -27.89 -8.87 22.17
C CYS A 377 -28.90 -7.81 22.62
N ILE A 378 -29.02 -6.70 21.88
CA ILE A 378 -30.05 -5.69 22.13
C ILE A 378 -31.46 -6.25 21.84
N ILE A 379 -31.62 -6.98 20.74
CA ILE A 379 -32.90 -7.57 20.33
C ILE A 379 -33.33 -8.71 21.26
N THR A 380 -32.38 -9.56 21.66
CA THR A 380 -32.61 -10.76 22.48
C THR A 380 -32.49 -10.51 23.98
N ASN A 381 -32.21 -9.28 24.40
CA ASN A 381 -32.01 -8.88 25.79
C ASN A 381 -30.92 -9.72 26.52
N THR A 382 -29.87 -10.10 25.79
CA THR A 382 -28.71 -10.84 26.33
C THR A 382 -27.55 -9.89 26.63
N ASN A 383 -26.68 -10.22 27.59
CA ASN A 383 -25.55 -9.36 27.98
C ASN A 383 -24.25 -9.83 27.31
N ILE A 384 -23.58 -8.92 26.61
CA ILE A 384 -22.25 -9.16 25.99
C ILE A 384 -21.13 -9.01 27.02
N PHE A 385 -21.27 -8.02 27.91
CA PHE A 385 -20.23 -7.67 28.86
C PHE A 385 -20.48 -8.31 30.22
N PRO A 386 -19.42 -8.70 30.94
CA PRO A 386 -19.53 -9.15 32.32
C PRO A 386 -20.17 -8.06 33.18
N LYS A 387 -21.08 -8.48 34.07
CA LYS A 387 -21.72 -7.57 35.04
C LYS A 387 -20.76 -7.23 36.18
N GLY A 388 -20.91 -6.04 36.77
CA GLY A 388 -20.10 -5.61 37.90
C GLY A 388 -18.69 -5.19 37.51
N LEU A 389 -17.69 -5.50 38.35
CA LEU A 389 -16.31 -5.00 38.19
C LEU A 389 -15.62 -5.44 36.89
N GLY A 390 -16.05 -6.56 36.29
CA GLY A 390 -15.50 -7.05 35.03
C GLY A 390 -15.73 -6.12 33.83
N LEU A 391 -16.74 -5.25 33.88
CA LEU A 391 -17.01 -4.25 32.83
C LEU A 391 -15.89 -3.20 32.72
N TRP A 392 -15.16 -2.93 33.81
CA TRP A 392 -14.07 -1.95 33.80
C TRP A 392 -12.87 -2.40 32.98
N ILE A 393 -12.67 -3.70 32.78
CA ILE A 393 -11.55 -4.21 31.98
C ILE A 393 -11.66 -3.76 30.51
N PRO A 394 -12.74 -4.07 29.76
CA PRO A 394 -12.86 -3.60 28.37
C PRO A 394 -12.94 -2.06 28.28
N LEU A 395 -13.57 -1.38 29.24
CA LEU A 395 -13.63 0.09 29.25
C LEU A 395 -12.25 0.73 29.44
N THR A 396 -11.43 0.20 30.34
CA THR A 396 -10.07 0.70 30.56
C THR A 396 -9.17 0.42 29.38
N LEU A 397 -9.23 -0.78 28.78
CA LEU A 397 -8.48 -1.09 27.55
C LEU A 397 -8.87 -0.17 26.39
N PHE A 398 -10.17 0.08 26.20
CA PHE A 398 -10.66 1.02 25.21
C PHE A 398 -10.18 2.45 25.48
N GLY A 399 -10.24 2.90 26.75
CA GLY A 399 -9.74 4.20 27.16
C GLY A 399 -8.24 4.36 26.90
N ILE A 400 -7.42 3.37 27.27
CA ILE A 400 -5.98 3.35 27.03
C ILE A 400 -5.68 3.42 25.54
N TYR A 401 -6.30 2.57 24.72
CA TYR A 401 -6.13 2.58 23.27
C TYR A 401 -6.50 3.94 22.65
N THR A 402 -7.62 4.51 23.06
CA THR A 402 -8.11 5.82 22.58
C THR A 402 -7.12 6.92 22.92
N ILE A 403 -6.67 6.99 24.18
CA ILE A 403 -5.71 8.00 24.63
C ILE A 403 -4.37 7.84 23.92
N HIS A 404 -3.86 6.60 23.80
CA HIS A 404 -2.57 6.33 23.20
C HIS A 404 -2.53 6.69 21.71
N THR A 405 -3.52 6.23 20.93
CA THR A 405 -3.60 6.56 19.50
C THR A 405 -3.84 8.04 19.25
N LEU A 406 -4.58 8.72 20.14
CA LEU A 406 -4.74 10.17 20.07
C LEU A 406 -3.42 10.91 20.33
N GLN A 407 -2.63 10.46 21.32
CA GLN A 407 -1.31 11.01 21.62
C GLN A 407 -0.33 10.85 20.44
N GLU A 408 -0.35 9.70 19.75
CA GLU A 408 0.45 9.46 18.54
C GLU A 408 0.13 10.45 17.42
N TYR A 409 -1.15 10.75 17.20
CA TYR A 409 -1.57 11.72 16.19
C TYR A 409 -1.16 13.15 16.56
N LEU A 410 -1.40 13.55 17.81
CA LEU A 410 -1.07 14.90 18.29
C LEU A 410 0.44 15.16 18.28
N SER A 411 1.25 14.17 18.64
CA SER A 411 2.72 14.28 18.61
C SER A 411 3.30 14.41 17.20
N LYS A 412 2.53 14.06 16.15
CA LYS A 412 2.87 14.31 14.74
C LYS A 412 2.27 15.60 14.18
N GLY A 413 1.64 16.41 15.03
CA GLY A 413 0.97 17.64 14.61
C GLY A 413 -0.31 17.41 13.81
N LEU A 414 -0.86 16.19 13.82
CA LEU A 414 -2.14 15.88 13.17
C LEU A 414 -3.31 16.32 14.06
N SER A 415 -4.42 16.71 13.43
CA SER A 415 -5.61 17.15 14.16
C SER A 415 -6.34 15.99 14.83
N ILE A 416 -7.08 16.28 15.91
CA ILE A 416 -8.02 15.33 16.54
C ILE A 416 -9.07 14.85 15.52
N ARG A 417 -9.44 15.73 14.59
CA ARG A 417 -10.38 15.39 13.51
C ARG A 417 -9.80 14.35 12.55
N CYS A 418 -8.52 14.46 12.21
CA CYS A 418 -7.80 13.46 11.43
C CYS A 418 -7.77 12.10 12.14
N TRP A 419 -7.49 12.08 13.44
CA TRP A 419 -7.57 10.85 14.25
C TRP A 419 -8.98 10.24 14.21
N TRP A 420 -10.02 11.04 14.46
CA TRP A 420 -11.41 10.57 14.47
C TRP A 420 -11.86 10.06 13.10
N ASN A 421 -11.50 10.77 12.02
CA ASN A 421 -11.79 10.34 10.65
C ASN A 421 -11.11 9.00 10.35
N ASN A 422 -9.86 8.79 10.77
CA ASN A 422 -9.19 7.50 10.61
C ASN A 422 -9.90 6.38 11.38
N GLN A 423 -10.31 6.58 12.64
CA GLN A 423 -11.06 5.56 13.40
C GLN A 423 -12.39 5.19 12.71
N ARG A 424 -13.12 6.18 12.19
CA ARG A 424 -14.36 5.97 11.42
C ARG A 424 -14.10 5.18 10.15
N MET A 425 -13.06 5.54 9.40
CA MET A 425 -12.70 4.88 8.14
C MET A 425 -12.18 3.46 8.35
N ILE A 426 -11.44 3.18 9.44
CA ILE A 426 -11.07 1.80 9.81
C ILE A 426 -12.33 0.95 10.01
N THR A 427 -13.31 1.46 10.76
CA THR A 427 -14.57 0.75 11.01
C THR A 427 -15.32 0.51 9.70
N MET A 428 -15.51 1.57 8.90
CA MET A 428 -16.22 1.49 7.63
C MET A 428 -15.57 0.48 6.67
N ARG A 429 -14.24 0.56 6.48
CA ARG A 429 -13.49 -0.36 5.59
C ARG A 429 -13.59 -1.81 6.06
N SER A 430 -13.48 -2.04 7.38
CA SER A 430 -13.51 -3.38 7.98
C SER A 430 -14.87 -4.07 7.79
N THR A 431 -15.97 -3.35 7.98
CA THR A 431 -17.33 -3.91 7.87
C THR A 431 -17.86 -3.98 6.44
N SER A 432 -17.09 -3.54 5.45
CA SER A 432 -17.53 -3.50 4.05
C SER A 432 -16.50 -4.18 3.12
N VAL A 433 -15.56 -3.42 2.57
CA VAL A 433 -14.64 -3.85 1.51
C VAL A 433 -13.65 -4.91 1.94
N TRP A 434 -13.19 -4.90 3.20
CA TRP A 434 -12.31 -5.95 3.71
C TRP A 434 -13.07 -7.27 3.87
N PHE A 435 -14.34 -7.22 4.28
CA PHE A 435 -15.19 -8.40 4.38
C PHE A 435 -15.56 -8.96 2.99
N ILE A 436 -15.94 -8.10 2.03
CA ILE A 436 -16.15 -8.52 0.63
C ILE A 436 -14.86 -9.11 0.06
N GLY A 437 -13.72 -8.47 0.34
CA GLY A 437 -12.43 -8.94 -0.13
C GLY A 437 -12.09 -10.32 0.41
N PHE A 438 -12.38 -10.56 1.70
CA PHE A 438 -12.27 -11.86 2.35
C PHE A 438 -13.15 -12.92 1.69
N LEU A 439 -14.45 -12.63 1.49
CA LEU A 439 -15.38 -13.57 0.84
C LEU A 439 -14.93 -13.92 -0.57
N SER A 440 -14.50 -12.93 -1.36
CA SER A 440 -13.97 -13.15 -2.71
C SER A 440 -12.73 -14.06 -2.70
N ALA A 441 -11.82 -13.86 -1.74
CA ALA A 441 -10.67 -14.74 -1.57
C ALA A 441 -11.06 -16.17 -1.15
N MET A 442 -12.10 -16.35 -0.33
CA MET A 442 -12.63 -17.67 0.03
C MET A 442 -13.16 -18.42 -1.18
N VAL A 443 -13.96 -17.75 -2.00
CA VAL A 443 -14.48 -18.31 -3.25
C VAL A 443 -13.34 -18.73 -4.19
N LYS A 444 -12.27 -17.93 -4.27
CA LYS A 444 -11.07 -18.27 -5.04
C LYS A 444 -10.36 -19.51 -4.48
N LEU A 445 -10.14 -19.59 -3.17
CA LEU A 445 -9.47 -20.73 -2.54
C LEU A 445 -10.26 -22.03 -2.68
N LEU A 446 -11.58 -21.93 -2.78
CA LEU A 446 -12.47 -23.06 -3.07
C LEU A 446 -12.50 -23.42 -4.57
N GLY A 447 -11.78 -22.68 -5.43
CA GLY A 447 -11.72 -22.92 -6.87
C GLY A 447 -12.99 -22.53 -7.64
N ILE A 448 -13.86 -21.71 -7.04
CA ILE A 448 -15.18 -21.38 -7.59
C ILE A 448 -15.11 -20.16 -8.53
N SER A 449 -14.12 -19.26 -8.37
CA SER A 449 -14.00 -18.05 -9.19
C SER A 449 -12.56 -17.50 -9.22
N ASP A 450 -12.19 -16.86 -10.34
CA ASP A 450 -10.97 -16.07 -10.45
C ASP A 450 -11.16 -14.67 -9.88
N THR A 451 -10.18 -14.17 -9.12
CA THR A 451 -10.18 -12.79 -8.63
C THR A 451 -9.95 -11.81 -9.79
N VAL A 452 -10.93 -10.97 -10.11
CA VAL A 452 -10.77 -9.89 -11.07
C VAL A 452 -9.92 -8.78 -10.44
N PHE A 453 -8.72 -8.58 -10.98
CA PHE A 453 -7.90 -7.41 -10.66
C PHE A 453 -8.41 -6.20 -11.45
N GLU A 454 -9.11 -5.30 -10.77
CA GLU A 454 -9.36 -3.96 -11.30
C GLU A 454 -8.08 -3.13 -11.17
N VAL A 455 -7.87 -2.08 -11.98
CA VAL A 455 -6.81 -1.09 -11.78
C VAL A 455 -7.45 0.17 -11.19
N THR A 456 -6.79 0.87 -10.27
CA THR A 456 -7.38 2.07 -9.63
C THR A 456 -7.12 3.24 -10.53
N GLN A 457 -8.15 4.02 -10.87
CA GLN A 457 -7.98 5.26 -11.62
C GLN A 457 -7.07 6.23 -10.85
N LYS A 458 -6.07 6.78 -11.54
CA LYS A 458 -5.18 7.83 -11.03
C LYS A 458 -5.59 9.14 -11.66
N GLU A 459 -5.89 10.15 -10.85
CA GLU A 459 -6.33 11.46 -11.34
C GLU A 459 -5.13 12.35 -11.71
N ASN A 460 -5.26 13.07 -12.83
CA ASN A 460 -4.29 14.06 -13.30
C ASN A 460 -4.67 15.44 -12.73
N PRO A 461 -3.79 16.12 -11.97
CA PRO A 461 -4.05 17.49 -11.53
C PRO A 461 -3.91 18.54 -12.66
N THR A 462 -3.43 18.17 -13.85
CA THR A 462 -3.19 19.12 -14.96
C THR A 462 -4.41 19.40 -15.85
N SER A 463 -5.56 18.74 -15.65
CA SER A 463 -6.78 19.11 -16.37
C SER A 463 -7.42 20.37 -15.77
N GLY A 464 -6.88 21.54 -16.10
CA GLY A 464 -7.63 22.78 -16.30
C GLY A 464 -8.62 23.25 -15.23
N ALA A 465 -8.53 22.83 -13.97
CA ALA A 465 -9.26 23.45 -12.87
C ALA A 465 -8.48 24.71 -12.44
N ALA A 466 -8.59 25.75 -13.26
CA ALA A 466 -8.27 27.10 -12.83
C ALA A 466 -9.05 27.40 -11.56
N ALA A 467 -8.37 27.52 -10.42
CA ALA A 467 -8.78 28.25 -9.21
C ALA A 467 -10.30 28.31 -8.94
N GLY A 468 -10.98 27.17 -9.10
CA GLY A 468 -12.38 26.99 -8.78
C GLY A 468 -12.40 26.21 -7.50
N ASP A 469 -12.89 26.85 -6.45
CA ASP A 469 -13.15 26.26 -5.14
C ASP A 469 -13.66 24.81 -5.32
N ASP A 470 -12.86 23.83 -4.89
CA ASP A 470 -13.17 22.41 -5.03
C ASP A 470 -14.28 22.04 -4.04
N ALA A 471 -15.50 22.54 -4.30
CA ALA A 471 -16.66 22.46 -3.41
C ALA A 471 -17.09 21.00 -3.13
N ASN A 472 -16.51 20.04 -3.86
CA ASN A 472 -16.77 18.62 -3.76
C ASN A 472 -15.59 17.79 -3.24
N ALA A 473 -14.38 18.34 -3.08
CA ALA A 473 -13.26 17.63 -2.45
C ALA A 473 -13.61 17.15 -1.04
N GLY A 474 -13.40 15.86 -0.78
CA GLY A 474 -13.68 15.25 0.52
C GLY A 474 -15.15 14.88 0.77
N ARG A 475 -16.05 15.02 -0.22
CA ARG A 475 -17.42 14.51 -0.12
C ARG A 475 -17.47 13.00 -0.36
N PHE A 476 -18.30 12.32 0.43
CA PHE A 476 -18.59 10.89 0.25
C PHE A 476 -19.52 10.73 -0.95
N THR A 477 -18.99 10.23 -2.07
CA THR A 477 -19.78 9.85 -3.24
C THR A 477 -20.15 8.37 -3.14
N PHE A 478 -21.42 8.07 -3.40
CA PHE A 478 -21.98 6.73 -3.38
C PHE A 478 -22.47 6.38 -4.78
N ASP A 479 -22.19 5.16 -5.22
CA ASP A 479 -22.69 4.59 -6.46
C ASP A 479 -23.51 3.33 -6.14
N GLU A 480 -24.00 2.65 -7.19
CA GLU A 480 -24.72 1.38 -7.08
C GLU A 480 -23.78 0.20 -6.77
N SER A 481 -22.55 0.45 -6.31
CA SER A 481 -21.56 -0.60 -6.06
C SER A 481 -21.98 -1.49 -4.88
N PRO A 482 -21.75 -2.82 -4.99
CA PRO A 482 -21.97 -3.74 -3.88
C PRO A 482 -21.09 -3.43 -2.65
N ASN A 483 -20.05 -2.59 -2.80
CA ASN A 483 -19.16 -2.18 -1.71
C ASN A 483 -19.90 -1.52 -0.53
N PHE A 484 -21.07 -0.91 -0.75
CA PHE A 484 -21.82 -0.21 0.29
C PHE A 484 -22.93 -1.03 0.95
N VAL A 485 -23.40 -2.10 0.29
CA VAL A 485 -24.59 -2.89 0.71
C VAL A 485 -24.42 -3.50 2.10
N ILE A 486 -23.24 -4.01 2.43
CA ILE A 486 -23.00 -4.68 3.72
C ILE A 486 -22.99 -3.66 4.85
N GLY A 487 -22.30 -2.53 4.65
CA GLY A 487 -22.25 -1.44 5.62
C GLY A 487 -23.64 -0.84 5.89
N THR A 488 -24.44 -0.60 4.85
CA THR A 488 -25.82 -0.09 5.01
C THR A 488 -26.72 -1.12 5.67
N THR A 489 -26.57 -2.42 5.36
CA THR A 489 -27.34 -3.49 6.02
C THR A 489 -27.03 -3.56 7.52
N ILE A 490 -25.76 -3.53 7.93
CA ILE A 490 -25.36 -3.53 9.34
C ILE A 490 -25.95 -2.31 10.07
N LEU A 491 -25.88 -1.13 9.45
CA LEU A 491 -26.46 0.10 10.00
C LEU A 491 -27.98 -0.05 10.22
N LEU A 492 -28.71 -0.55 9.21
CA LEU A 492 -30.15 -0.75 9.31
C LEU A 492 -30.50 -1.74 10.43
N VAL A 493 -29.79 -2.86 10.54
CA VAL A 493 -29.99 -3.83 11.62
C VAL A 493 -29.75 -3.21 13.00
N GLN A 494 -28.70 -2.39 13.16
CA GLN A 494 -28.42 -1.69 14.42
C GLN A 494 -29.49 -0.65 14.75
N LEU A 495 -29.97 0.12 13.77
CA LEU A 495 -31.05 1.09 13.95
C LEU A 495 -32.36 0.39 14.34
N THR A 496 -32.70 -0.72 13.67
CA THR A 496 -33.86 -1.54 14.05
C THR A 496 -33.73 -2.06 15.47
N ALA A 497 -32.56 -2.57 15.87
CA ALA A 497 -32.31 -3.02 17.24
C ALA A 497 -32.52 -1.90 18.27
N LEU A 498 -32.03 -0.69 17.98
CA LEU A 498 -32.19 0.48 18.84
C LEU A 498 -33.67 0.89 18.97
N VAL A 499 -34.40 0.92 17.85
CA VAL A 499 -35.84 1.21 17.82
C VAL A 499 -36.62 0.17 18.61
N VAL A 500 -36.34 -1.13 18.43
CA VAL A 500 -36.97 -2.22 19.20
C VAL A 500 -36.76 -2.03 20.71
N LYS A 501 -35.55 -1.63 21.13
CA LYS A 501 -35.26 -1.33 22.53
C LYS A 501 -35.99 -0.09 23.05
N ILE A 502 -36.06 0.98 22.26
CA ILE A 502 -36.77 2.21 22.63
C ILE A 502 -38.27 1.96 22.77
N LEU A 503 -38.84 1.18 21.85
CA LEU A 503 -40.27 0.84 21.83
C LEU A 503 -40.64 -0.29 22.82
N GLY A 504 -39.66 -0.91 23.48
CA GLY A 504 -39.89 -1.99 24.45
C GLY A 504 -40.43 -3.28 23.82
N VAL A 505 -40.29 -3.48 22.50
CA VAL A 505 -40.80 -4.66 21.76
C VAL A 505 -39.77 -5.79 21.74
N GLN A 506 -38.93 -5.85 22.78
CA GLN A 506 -37.86 -6.84 22.86
C GLN A 506 -38.45 -8.23 23.11
N LEU A 507 -37.91 -9.25 22.45
CA LEU A 507 -38.26 -10.64 22.75
C LEU A 507 -37.76 -10.96 24.17
N GLU A 508 -38.66 -11.37 25.06
CA GLU A 508 -38.26 -11.87 26.36
C GLU A 508 -37.35 -13.09 26.16
N ALA A 509 -36.11 -13.00 26.63
CA ALA A 509 -35.23 -14.14 26.70
C ALA A 509 -35.90 -15.18 27.59
N HIS A 510 -36.29 -16.33 27.03
CA HIS A 510 -36.76 -17.46 27.82
C HIS A 510 -35.75 -17.72 28.94
N SER A 511 -36.19 -17.51 30.18
CA SER A 511 -35.43 -17.76 31.38
C SER A 511 -35.20 -19.27 31.52
N GLY A 512 -34.17 -19.77 30.86
CA GLY A 512 -33.74 -21.15 30.92
C GLY A 512 -32.25 -21.22 30.68
N ASN A 513 -31.49 -21.34 31.78
CA ASN A 513 -30.06 -21.65 31.86
C ASN A 513 -29.40 -22.05 30.52
N GLY A 514 -28.65 -21.11 29.95
CA GLY A 514 -27.72 -21.36 28.86
C GLY A 514 -26.51 -20.44 29.03
N CYS A 515 -25.73 -20.67 30.09
CA CYS A 515 -24.44 -20.02 30.27
C CYS A 515 -23.52 -20.45 29.13
N GLY A 516 -22.93 -19.48 28.43
CA GLY A 516 -21.80 -19.71 27.54
C GLY A 516 -20.69 -20.47 28.26
N ILE A 517 -20.01 -21.34 27.51
CA ILE A 517 -18.97 -22.24 27.99
C ILE A 517 -17.93 -21.45 28.81
N GLY A 518 -17.83 -21.80 30.10
CA GLY A 518 -16.74 -21.38 30.98
C GLY A 518 -17.16 -20.41 32.08
N CYS A 519 -17.65 -20.95 33.20
CA CYS A 519 -17.22 -20.56 34.56
C CYS A 519 -17.93 -21.44 35.61
N SER A 520 -17.14 -21.96 36.54
CA SER A 520 -17.51 -22.80 37.68
C SER A 520 -18.57 -22.17 38.58
N LYS A 521 -19.60 -22.96 38.96
CA LYS A 521 -20.61 -22.58 39.96
C LYS A 521 -19.98 -22.47 41.37
N PRO A 522 -20.29 -21.43 42.16
CA PRO A 522 -20.08 -21.46 43.60
C PRO A 522 -21.27 -22.17 44.27
N THR A 523 -20.98 -23.15 45.12
CA THR A 523 -21.93 -23.86 45.98
C THR A 523 -22.59 -22.89 46.97
N ARG A 524 -23.92 -22.92 47.04
CA ARG A 524 -24.75 -22.11 47.95
C ARG A 524 -24.74 -22.74 49.34
N SER A 525 -24.54 -21.89 50.35
CA SER A 525 -24.59 -22.19 51.79
C SER A 525 -25.99 -22.61 52.27
N GLU A 526 -26.10 -23.74 52.97
CA GLU A 526 -27.27 -24.12 53.78
C GLU A 526 -27.20 -23.50 55.19
N PRO A 527 -28.34 -23.19 55.84
CA PRO A 527 -28.37 -22.56 57.15
C PRO A 527 -28.37 -23.58 58.31
N GLU A 528 -27.71 -23.21 59.42
CA GLU A 528 -27.69 -23.92 60.71
C GLU A 528 -29.07 -24.01 61.38
N PRO A 529 -29.32 -25.07 62.19
CA PRO A 529 -30.25 -25.00 63.31
C PRO A 529 -29.57 -25.24 64.68
N THR A 530 -30.01 -24.45 65.66
CA THR A 530 -29.54 -24.36 67.05
C THR A 530 -29.98 -25.51 67.98
N SER A 531 -29.01 -26.04 68.75
CA SER A 531 -29.00 -26.51 70.16
C SER A 531 -29.96 -27.60 70.72
N GLY A 532 -29.44 -28.84 70.88
CA GLY A 532 -29.35 -29.69 72.11
C GLY A 532 -30.59 -30.33 72.77
N PRO A 533 -30.46 -31.39 73.64
CA PRO A 533 -29.23 -31.92 74.26
C PRO A 533 -29.01 -33.47 74.27
N ARG A 534 -27.70 -33.83 74.38
CA ARG A 534 -27.03 -34.99 75.04
C ARG A 534 -27.56 -36.44 74.91
N ARG A 535 -26.71 -37.32 74.36
CA ARG A 535 -26.21 -38.54 75.07
C ARG A 535 -24.98 -39.19 74.41
N SER A 536 -23.93 -39.34 75.24
CA SER A 536 -22.89 -40.40 75.28
C SER A 536 -22.16 -40.88 74.02
N GLU A 537 -20.86 -40.53 73.96
CA GLU A 537 -19.72 -41.31 73.44
C GLU A 537 -19.70 -42.79 73.92
N PRO A 538 -18.94 -43.75 73.30
CA PRO A 538 -17.52 -43.58 72.93
C PRO A 538 -16.94 -44.31 71.68
N LYS A 539 -15.80 -43.74 71.22
CA LYS A 539 -14.52 -44.35 70.75
C LYS A 539 -14.54 -45.53 69.76
N LEU A 540 -13.80 -45.38 68.64
CA LEU A 540 -12.58 -46.19 68.37
C LEU A 540 -11.78 -45.71 67.13
N ALA A 541 -10.44 -45.63 67.31
CA ALA A 541 -9.30 -45.88 66.40
C ALA A 541 -9.35 -45.39 64.92
N ALA A 542 -8.46 -44.50 64.45
CA ALA A 542 -6.99 -44.59 64.27
C ALA A 542 -6.53 -45.51 63.12
N SER A 543 -6.03 -44.90 62.03
CA SER A 543 -4.78 -45.20 61.29
C SER A 543 -4.87 -44.52 59.91
N GLU A 544 -4.13 -43.46 59.62
CA GLU A 544 -2.74 -43.44 59.12
C GLU A 544 -2.55 -43.95 57.68
N ALA A 545 -1.55 -43.32 57.05
CA ALA A 545 -0.92 -43.61 55.76
C ALA A 545 -1.65 -43.14 54.49
N GLN A 546 -1.04 -42.55 53.46
CA GLN A 546 0.26 -41.90 53.21
C GLN A 546 0.26 -41.59 51.69
N THR A 547 0.75 -40.41 51.29
CA THR A 547 1.53 -40.13 50.05
C THR A 547 1.27 -40.93 48.77
N PHE A 548 0.86 -40.26 47.68
CA PHE A 548 1.77 -39.58 46.74
C PHE A 548 1.04 -38.46 46.00
#